data_AF-A0A7C5HCW6-F1
#
_entry.id   AF-A0A7C5HCW6-F1
#
_cell.length_a   1.000
_cell.length_b   1.000
_cell.length_c   1.000
_cell.angle_alpha   90.00
_cell.angle_beta   90.00
_cell.angle_gamma   90.00
#
_symmetry.space_group_name_H-M   'P 1'
#
loop_
_entity.id
_entity.type
_entity.pdbx_description
1 polymer ?
#
loop_
_entity_poly.entity_id
_entity_poly.type
_entity_poly.pdbx_seq_one_letter_code
_entity_poly.pdbx_strand_id
1 'polypeptide(L)'
;MMKNEAKYENKIVLSNVGNIDPTNINDYIETRGYEAAKKIVSNEYTPLNVIDIIKNSGLRGRGGAGFPTGAKWEFTAKEKADKKFIVCNADEGEPGTFKDRLILEGDPHRILEGMIIAGYAVGAQKGFIYIRGEYSTAIERITNAIKDAYEKHYLGNSILGSSFNFDIEIKKGAGSYVCGEETSLIESIEGKRGNPRIKPPYPGQKGLWNYPTVVNNVETIANVAPILLNGADWFKSFGTEKSPGTKIFTLIGNVKNPGVVELPFGITLREIIFGFGGGISNDRKLKAIHLGGASGAVYDGSILDVPLDYDALKEKEGMLGSGAVLVMDEETDMRKYLKNVLEFFKHESCGQCVPCRI
;
A
#
# COMPACT_ATOMS: atom_id res chain seq x y z
N MET A 1 5.31 -26.36 -12.92
CA MET A 1 6.55 -25.69 -12.48
C MET A 1 7.10 -24.91 -13.64
N MET A 2 6.85 -23.60 -13.66
CA MET A 2 7.32 -22.72 -14.73
C MET A 2 8.81 -22.44 -14.51
N LYS A 3 9.61 -22.46 -15.58
CA LYS A 3 11.08 -22.26 -15.55
C LYS A 3 11.57 -20.96 -14.87
N ASN A 4 10.68 -20.05 -14.48
CA ASN A 4 10.98 -18.77 -13.83
C ASN A 4 10.54 -18.65 -12.36
N GLU A 5 9.85 -19.64 -11.77
CA GLU A 5 9.40 -19.53 -10.36
C GLU A 5 10.60 -19.39 -9.39
N ALA A 6 11.66 -20.16 -9.59
CA ALA A 6 12.86 -20.12 -8.74
C ALA A 6 13.64 -18.79 -8.79
N LYS A 7 13.45 -17.93 -9.81
CA LYS A 7 14.13 -16.63 -9.93
C LYS A 7 13.47 -15.56 -9.05
N TYR A 8 12.22 -15.76 -8.62
CA TYR A 8 11.40 -14.72 -8.01
C TYR A 8 10.74 -15.15 -6.69
N GLU A 9 11.32 -16.11 -5.96
CA GLU A 9 10.80 -16.63 -4.68
C GLU A 9 10.85 -15.63 -3.50
N ASN A 10 11.54 -14.49 -3.65
CA ASN A 10 11.77 -13.57 -2.54
C ASN A 10 10.63 -12.54 -2.36
N LYS A 11 9.49 -13.01 -1.87
CA LYS A 11 8.39 -12.16 -1.41
C LYS A 11 8.79 -11.45 -0.10
N ILE A 12 8.51 -10.16 0.01
CA ILE A 12 8.65 -9.39 1.25
C ILE A 12 7.27 -9.25 1.90
N VAL A 13 6.33 -8.62 1.20
CA VAL A 13 5.03 -8.20 1.74
C VAL A 13 4.04 -9.37 1.81
N LEU A 14 4.08 -10.29 0.85
CA LEU A 14 3.21 -11.47 0.78
C LEU A 14 3.89 -12.73 1.29
N SER A 15 5.01 -12.63 2.02
CA SER A 15 5.77 -13.78 2.54
C SER A 15 4.91 -14.70 3.42
N ASN A 16 3.98 -14.13 4.18
CA ASN A 16 3.14 -14.84 5.14
C ASN A 16 1.78 -15.23 4.54
N VAL A 17 1.31 -14.50 3.53
CA VAL A 17 -0.03 -14.68 2.95
C VAL A 17 -0.13 -16.07 2.31
N GLY A 18 -1.01 -16.91 2.87
CA GLY A 18 -1.21 -18.31 2.46
C GLY A 18 -0.28 -19.31 3.15
N ASN A 19 0.66 -18.85 3.97
CA ASN A 19 1.60 -19.68 4.73
C ASN A 19 1.32 -19.69 6.24
N ILE A 20 0.54 -18.73 6.75
CA ILE A 20 0.09 -18.67 8.14
C ILE A 20 -1.44 -18.70 8.22
N ASP A 21 -2.00 -19.10 9.37
CA ASP A 21 -3.39 -18.79 9.70
C ASP A 21 -3.50 -17.31 10.10
N PRO A 22 -4.15 -16.45 9.28
CA PRO A 22 -4.27 -15.02 9.58
C PRO A 22 -5.15 -14.71 10.80
N THR A 23 -5.82 -15.71 11.37
CA THR A 23 -6.65 -15.58 12.57
C THR A 23 -5.95 -16.04 13.85
N ASN A 24 -4.72 -16.55 13.74
CA ASN A 24 -3.92 -16.97 14.88
C ASN A 24 -2.67 -16.09 15.02
N ILE A 25 -2.65 -15.22 16.04
CA ILE A 25 -1.49 -14.38 16.34
C ILE A 25 -0.19 -15.18 16.55
N ASN A 26 -0.25 -16.44 17.01
CA ASN A 26 0.95 -17.23 17.25
C ASN A 26 1.67 -17.59 15.95
N ASP A 27 0.96 -17.88 14.86
CA ASP A 27 1.58 -18.13 13.55
C ASP A 27 2.34 -16.89 13.05
N TYR A 28 1.81 -15.69 13.29
CA TYR A 28 2.53 -14.45 13.01
C TYR A 28 3.81 -14.34 13.86
N ILE A 29 3.73 -14.64 15.16
CA ILE A 29 4.90 -14.61 16.06
C ILE A 29 5.96 -15.63 15.63
N GLU A 30 5.58 -16.84 15.22
CA GLU A 30 6.50 -17.89 14.74
C GLU A 30 7.24 -17.47 13.46
N THR A 31 6.65 -16.60 12.64
CA THR A 31 7.28 -15.99 11.47
C THR A 31 8.05 -14.70 11.77
N ARG A 32 8.53 -14.55 13.02
CA ARG A 32 9.25 -13.36 13.53
C ARG A 32 8.37 -12.12 13.73
N GLY A 33 7.06 -12.31 13.82
CA GLY A 33 6.10 -11.24 14.08
C GLY A 33 6.32 -10.57 15.44
N TYR A 34 6.15 -9.25 15.45
CA TYR A 34 6.39 -8.37 16.60
C TYR A 34 7.84 -8.31 17.09
N GLU A 35 8.81 -8.96 16.43
CA GLU A 35 10.23 -8.79 16.76
C GLU A 35 10.68 -7.34 16.53
N ALA A 36 10.23 -6.67 15.46
CA ALA A 36 10.62 -5.30 15.19
C ALA A 36 9.96 -4.33 16.19
N ALA A 37 8.71 -4.59 16.57
CA ALA A 37 8.08 -3.88 17.68
C ALA A 37 8.85 -4.08 19.00
N LYS A 38 9.32 -5.30 19.31
CA LYS A 38 10.14 -5.56 20.50
C LYS A 38 11.45 -4.76 20.51
N LYS A 39 12.13 -4.63 19.35
CA LYS A 39 13.37 -3.85 19.22
C LYS A 39 13.20 -2.36 19.50
N ILE A 40 12.09 -1.75 19.06
CA ILE A 40 11.87 -0.31 19.32
C ILE A 40 11.54 -0.04 20.79
N VAL A 41 10.79 -0.93 21.45
CA VAL A 41 10.39 -0.73 22.86
C VAL A 41 11.49 -1.13 23.84
N SER A 42 12.46 -1.97 23.43
CA SER A 42 13.66 -2.28 24.20
C SER A 42 14.72 -1.17 24.14
N ASN A 43 14.46 -0.07 23.43
CA ASN A 43 15.39 1.04 23.17
C ASN A 43 16.62 0.63 22.35
N GLU A 44 16.55 -0.44 21.55
CA GLU A 44 17.59 -0.77 20.55
C GLU A 44 17.66 0.32 19.46
N TYR A 45 16.51 0.93 19.15
CA TYR A 45 16.41 2.03 18.21
C TYR A 45 15.73 3.24 18.84
N THR A 46 16.28 4.43 18.63
CA THR A 46 15.55 5.68 18.88
C THR A 46 14.54 5.95 17.75
N PRO A 47 13.52 6.81 17.96
CA PRO A 47 12.59 7.19 16.90
C PRO A 47 13.30 7.73 15.63
N LEU A 48 14.37 8.50 15.83
CA LEU A 48 15.18 9.03 14.73
C LEU A 48 15.92 7.91 13.98
N ASN A 49 16.45 6.90 14.69
CA ASN A 49 17.06 5.75 14.01
C ASN A 49 16.06 4.99 13.14
N VAL A 50 14.82 4.81 13.62
CA VAL A 50 13.76 4.16 12.81
C VAL A 50 13.48 4.98 11.55
N ILE A 51 13.33 6.31 11.66
CA ILE A 51 13.13 7.19 10.50
C ILE A 51 14.30 7.07 9.52
N ASP A 52 15.54 7.09 10.01
CA ASP A 52 16.72 7.01 9.15
C ASP A 52 16.84 5.64 8.47
N ILE A 53 16.50 4.54 9.14
CA ILE A 53 16.46 3.20 8.52
C ILE A 53 15.44 3.16 7.36
N ILE A 54 14.22 3.68 7.58
CA ILE A 54 13.18 3.72 6.54
C ILE A 54 13.52 4.71 5.42
N LYS A 55 14.18 5.82 5.73
CA LYS A 55 14.67 6.77 4.72
C LYS A 55 15.79 6.16 3.89
N ASN A 56 16.76 5.52 4.55
CA ASN A 56 17.91 4.90 3.91
C ASN A 56 17.54 3.65 3.13
N SER A 57 16.44 2.96 3.44
CA SER A 57 15.95 1.85 2.60
C SER A 57 15.46 2.31 1.23
N GLY A 58 15.11 3.60 1.09
CA GLY A 58 14.54 4.14 -0.15
C GLY A 58 13.09 3.71 -0.36
N LEU A 59 12.38 3.24 0.67
CA LEU A 59 10.96 2.91 0.58
C LEU A 59 10.15 4.10 0.08
N ARG A 60 9.46 3.91 -1.05
CA ARG A 60 8.51 4.86 -1.64
C ARG A 60 7.08 4.42 -1.38
N GLY A 61 6.17 5.37 -1.23
CA GLY A 61 4.75 5.10 -1.00
C GLY A 61 4.11 4.25 -2.10
N ARG A 62 3.48 3.14 -1.69
CA ARG A 62 2.89 2.13 -2.58
C ARG A 62 1.42 2.38 -2.97
N GLY A 63 0.87 3.52 -2.56
CA GLY A 63 -0.48 3.96 -2.93
C GLY A 63 -0.57 4.74 -4.26
N GLY A 64 0.49 4.74 -5.08
CA GLY A 64 0.50 5.40 -6.40
C GLY A 64 1.49 6.55 -6.51
N ALA A 65 1.42 7.54 -5.60
CA ALA A 65 2.23 8.77 -5.70
C ALA A 65 3.75 8.57 -5.57
N GLY A 66 4.21 7.46 -4.97
CA GLY A 66 5.64 7.14 -4.87
C GLY A 66 6.46 8.14 -4.05
N PHE A 67 5.87 8.90 -3.12
CA PHE A 67 6.63 9.82 -2.27
C PHE A 67 7.54 9.04 -1.28
N PRO A 68 8.79 9.49 -1.00
CA PRO A 68 9.68 8.80 -0.06
C PRO A 68 9.09 8.73 1.35
N THR A 69 8.87 7.51 1.86
CA THR A 69 8.18 7.28 3.14
C THR A 69 8.97 7.82 4.32
N GLY A 70 10.28 7.59 4.36
CA GLY A 70 11.14 8.11 5.44
C GLY A 70 11.15 9.64 5.51
N ALA A 71 11.15 10.33 4.36
CA ALA A 71 11.05 11.80 4.33
C ALA A 71 9.67 12.28 4.82
N LYS A 72 8.58 11.56 4.48
CA LYS A 72 7.23 11.86 4.99
C LYS A 72 7.20 11.77 6.52
N TRP A 73 7.81 10.73 7.09
CA TRP A 73 7.87 10.53 8.53
C TRP A 73 8.73 11.58 9.21
N GLU A 74 9.91 11.88 8.66
CA GLU A 74 10.82 12.91 9.17
C GLU A 74 10.13 14.28 9.24
N PHE A 75 9.39 14.64 8.19
CA PHE A 75 8.64 15.88 8.13
C PHE A 75 7.60 15.97 9.25
N THR A 76 6.75 14.96 9.42
CA THR A 76 5.72 14.92 10.48
C THR A 76 6.34 14.82 11.88
N ALA A 77 7.47 14.13 12.04
CA ALA A 77 8.17 13.99 13.31
C ALA A 77 8.71 15.33 13.83
N LYS A 78 9.14 16.23 12.94
CA LYS A 78 9.64 17.57 13.30
C LYS A 78 8.57 18.53 13.80
N GLU A 79 7.31 18.30 13.46
CA GLU A 79 6.21 19.15 13.90
C GLU A 79 6.00 19.04 15.43
N LYS A 80 5.93 20.18 16.10
CA LYS A 80 5.67 20.27 17.54
C LYS A 80 4.15 20.32 17.76
N ALA A 81 3.61 19.24 18.30
CA ALA A 81 2.18 19.14 18.60
C ALA A 81 1.96 18.18 19.78
N ASP A 82 0.91 18.43 20.55
CA ASP A 82 0.53 17.59 21.69
C ASP A 82 0.04 16.20 21.26
N LYS A 83 -0.43 16.09 20.01
CA LYS A 83 -0.93 14.85 19.42
C LYS A 83 -0.43 14.74 17.98
N LYS A 84 -0.18 13.50 17.56
CA LYS A 84 0.10 13.12 16.18
C LYS A 84 -0.63 11.82 15.87
N PHE A 85 -0.92 11.61 14.60
CA PHE A 85 -1.70 10.47 14.14
C PHE A 85 -1.00 9.68 13.04
N ILE A 86 -1.19 8.36 13.06
CA ILE A 86 -0.89 7.49 11.92
C ILE A 86 -2.22 7.09 11.28
N VAL A 87 -2.29 7.12 9.96
CA VAL A 87 -3.45 6.64 9.20
C VAL A 87 -2.98 5.63 8.18
N CYS A 88 -3.48 4.39 8.31
CA CYS A 88 -3.39 3.37 7.29
C CYS A 88 -4.55 3.57 6.31
N ASN A 89 -4.21 3.96 5.08
CA ASN A 89 -5.14 4.08 3.98
C ASN A 89 -5.34 2.68 3.35
N ALA A 90 -6.44 2.05 3.73
CA ALA A 90 -6.95 0.78 3.22
C ALA A 90 -8.22 0.97 2.37
N ASP A 91 -8.38 2.15 1.76
CA ASP A 91 -9.43 2.43 0.77
C ASP A 91 -8.94 2.03 -0.62
N GLU A 92 -8.86 0.72 -0.87
CA GLU A 92 -8.45 0.16 -2.16
C GLU A 92 -9.60 0.25 -3.17
N GLY A 93 -9.98 1.48 -3.55
CA GLY A 93 -11.12 1.79 -4.42
C GLY A 93 -10.83 1.71 -5.92
N GLU A 94 -9.56 1.76 -6.32
CA GLU A 94 -9.15 1.82 -7.72
C GLU A 94 -9.48 0.52 -8.47
N PRO A 95 -10.17 0.57 -9.63
CA PRO A 95 -10.53 -0.62 -10.38
C PRO A 95 -9.31 -1.47 -10.75
N GLY A 96 -9.46 -2.78 -10.58
CA GLY A 96 -8.40 -3.74 -10.89
C GLY A 96 -7.31 -3.86 -9.83
N THR A 97 -7.46 -3.19 -8.69
CA THR A 97 -6.56 -3.31 -7.54
C THR A 97 -7.23 -4.10 -6.42
N PHE A 98 -6.49 -5.08 -5.89
CA PHE A 98 -6.92 -5.95 -4.78
C PHE A 98 -5.69 -6.52 -4.03
N LYS A 99 -4.57 -5.78 -4.06
CA LYS A 99 -3.30 -6.14 -3.43
C LYS A 99 -3.34 -5.90 -1.93
N ASP A 100 -3.96 -4.81 -1.49
CA ASP A 100 -4.04 -4.43 -0.09
C ASP A 100 -5.03 -5.33 0.64
N ARG A 101 -6.12 -5.72 -0.03
CA ARG A 101 -7.05 -6.76 0.44
C ARG A 101 -6.32 -8.04 0.85
N LEU A 102 -5.38 -8.53 0.04
CA LEU A 102 -4.65 -9.76 0.34
C LEU A 102 -3.79 -9.64 1.60
N ILE A 103 -3.25 -8.46 1.89
CA ILE A 103 -2.46 -8.22 3.09
C ILE A 103 -3.37 -8.12 4.32
N LEU A 104 -4.43 -7.31 4.23
CA LEU A 104 -5.37 -7.11 5.34
C LEU A 104 -6.07 -8.41 5.73
N GLU A 105 -6.39 -9.24 4.73
CA GLU A 105 -6.98 -10.55 4.98
C GLU A 105 -5.90 -11.57 5.37
N GLY A 106 -4.77 -11.65 4.68
CA GLY A 106 -3.80 -12.75 4.83
C GLY A 106 -2.72 -12.55 5.90
N ASP A 107 -2.48 -11.33 6.36
CA ASP A 107 -1.48 -11.02 7.40
C ASP A 107 -1.83 -9.71 8.15
N PRO A 108 -2.94 -9.69 8.93
CA PRO A 108 -3.42 -8.46 9.58
C PRO A 108 -2.44 -7.93 10.63
N HIS A 109 -1.73 -8.80 11.35
CA HIS A 109 -0.77 -8.40 12.39
C HIS A 109 0.44 -7.66 11.83
N ARG A 110 0.87 -7.95 10.60
CA ARG A 110 1.91 -7.18 9.89
C ARG A 110 1.54 -5.71 9.74
N ILE A 111 0.26 -5.40 9.51
CA ILE A 111 -0.21 -4.01 9.42
C ILE A 111 -0.16 -3.34 10.79
N LEU A 112 -0.61 -4.03 11.84
CA LEU A 112 -0.56 -3.50 13.21
C LEU A 112 0.88 -3.22 13.65
N GLU A 113 1.80 -4.16 13.43
CA GLU A 113 3.22 -3.98 13.75
C GLU A 113 3.84 -2.81 12.98
N GLY A 114 3.60 -2.72 11.67
CA GLY A 114 4.08 -1.59 10.88
C GLY A 114 3.54 -0.24 11.37
N MET A 115 2.28 -0.18 11.82
CA MET A 115 1.70 1.03 12.40
C MET A 115 2.27 1.37 13.78
N ILE A 116 2.54 0.38 14.63
CA ILE A 116 3.21 0.58 15.92
C ILE A 116 4.59 1.22 15.69
N ILE A 117 5.36 0.69 14.73
CA ILE A 117 6.69 1.22 14.38
C ILE A 117 6.60 2.64 13.83
N ALA A 118 5.65 2.90 12.93
CA ALA A 118 5.41 4.24 12.40
C ALA A 118 5.02 5.22 13.51
N GLY A 119 4.14 4.79 14.43
CA GLY A 119 3.70 5.58 15.58
C GLY A 119 4.87 5.95 16.49
N TYR A 120 5.72 4.99 16.82
CA TYR A 120 6.93 5.21 17.60
C TYR A 120 7.87 6.19 16.91
N ALA A 121 8.13 5.99 15.62
CA ALA A 121 9.04 6.82 14.84
C ALA A 121 8.63 8.30 14.82
N VAL A 122 7.34 8.60 14.64
CA VAL A 122 6.88 10.00 14.53
C VAL A 122 6.44 10.63 15.84
N GLY A 123 6.32 9.83 16.92
CA GLY A 123 5.78 10.25 18.20
C GLY A 123 4.25 10.34 18.22
N ALA A 124 3.56 9.49 17.47
CA ALA A 124 2.11 9.34 17.52
C ALA A 124 1.72 8.26 18.53
N GLN A 125 0.60 8.48 19.22
CA GLN A 125 0.04 7.54 20.21
C GLN A 125 -1.28 6.91 19.74
N LYS A 126 -1.80 7.35 18.59
CA LYS A 126 -3.07 6.85 18.03
C LYS A 126 -2.96 6.67 16.52
N GLY A 127 -3.45 5.52 16.06
CA GLY A 127 -3.56 5.13 14.68
C GLY A 127 -5.01 4.95 14.25
N PHE A 128 -5.30 5.18 12.97
CA PHE A 128 -6.57 4.84 12.34
C PHE A 128 -6.32 3.94 11.13
N ILE A 129 -7.09 2.88 10.98
CA ILE A 129 -7.15 2.12 9.74
C ILE A 129 -8.46 2.48 9.05
N TYR A 130 -8.38 3.25 7.97
CA TYR A 130 -9.55 3.57 7.15
C TYR A 130 -9.72 2.48 6.11
N ILE A 131 -10.70 1.59 6.31
CA ILE A 131 -10.94 0.43 5.43
C ILE A 131 -12.24 0.65 4.68
N ARG A 132 -12.21 0.44 3.36
CA ARG A 132 -13.43 0.52 2.54
C ARG A 132 -14.53 -0.41 3.05
N GLY A 133 -15.78 0.05 2.96
CA GLY A 133 -16.92 -0.60 3.61
C GLY A 133 -17.26 -1.99 3.06
N GLU A 134 -16.78 -2.28 1.84
CA GLU A 134 -17.02 -3.52 1.10
C GLU A 134 -16.09 -4.66 1.52
N TYR A 135 -15.00 -4.38 2.23
CA TYR A 135 -14.04 -5.40 2.67
C TYR A 135 -14.42 -5.97 4.04
N SER A 136 -15.59 -6.62 4.12
CA SER A 136 -16.11 -7.19 5.38
C SER A 136 -15.13 -8.16 6.05
N THR A 137 -14.53 -9.08 5.29
CA THR A 137 -13.55 -10.04 5.80
C THR A 137 -12.28 -9.35 6.32
N ALA A 138 -11.77 -8.33 5.62
CA ALA A 138 -10.61 -7.57 6.09
C ALA A 138 -10.93 -6.81 7.39
N ILE A 139 -12.11 -6.20 7.49
CA ILE A 139 -12.57 -5.51 8.70
C ILE A 139 -12.65 -6.49 9.87
N GLU A 140 -13.23 -7.67 9.66
CA GLU A 140 -13.32 -8.72 10.68
C GLU A 140 -11.93 -9.18 11.14
N ARG A 141 -11.03 -9.51 10.21
CA ARG A 141 -9.68 -10.00 10.53
C ARG A 141 -8.83 -8.95 11.25
N ILE A 142 -8.87 -7.69 10.81
CA ILE A 142 -8.17 -6.59 11.50
C ILE A 142 -8.78 -6.33 12.88
N THR A 143 -10.11 -6.45 13.03
CA THR A 143 -10.77 -6.31 14.35
C THR A 143 -10.28 -7.37 15.33
N ASN A 144 -10.22 -8.63 14.89
CA ASN A 144 -9.72 -9.73 15.71
C ASN A 144 -8.22 -9.55 16.02
N ALA A 145 -7.41 -9.18 15.04
CA ALA A 145 -5.97 -8.93 15.24
C ALA A 145 -5.72 -7.78 16.23
N ILE A 146 -6.53 -6.71 16.21
CA ILE A 146 -6.45 -5.62 17.19
C ILE A 146 -6.74 -6.17 18.59
N LYS A 147 -7.79 -6.98 18.75
CA LYS A 147 -8.14 -7.62 20.03
C LYS A 147 -6.97 -8.48 20.55
N ASP A 148 -6.42 -9.35 19.70
CA ASP A 148 -5.30 -10.22 20.06
C ASP A 148 -4.06 -9.40 20.46
N ALA A 149 -3.78 -8.31 19.74
CA ALA A 149 -2.67 -7.41 20.05
C ALA A 149 -2.86 -6.69 21.39
N TYR A 150 -4.09 -6.35 21.79
CA TYR A 150 -4.39 -5.86 23.13
C TYR A 150 -4.16 -6.93 24.20
N GLU A 151 -4.66 -8.15 24.00
CA GLU A 151 -4.52 -9.27 24.94
C GLU A 151 -3.04 -9.66 25.16
N LYS A 152 -2.20 -9.50 24.13
CA LYS A 152 -0.75 -9.79 24.19
C LYS A 152 0.11 -8.55 24.50
N HIS A 153 -0.49 -7.41 24.85
CA HIS A 153 0.19 -6.15 25.17
C HIS A 153 1.08 -5.57 24.04
N TYR A 154 0.74 -5.85 22.78
CA TYR A 154 1.32 -5.18 21.61
C TYR A 154 0.61 -3.86 21.25
N LEU A 155 -0.62 -3.64 21.73
CA LEU A 155 -1.37 -2.38 21.62
C LEU A 155 -1.88 -1.91 22.97
N GLY A 156 -2.15 -0.62 23.08
CA GLY A 156 -2.67 0.05 24.26
C GLY A 156 -1.59 0.80 25.04
N ASN A 157 -1.75 0.79 26.37
CA ASN A 157 -0.81 1.45 27.28
C ASN A 157 0.38 0.54 27.58
N SER A 158 1.57 1.15 27.68
CA SER A 158 2.82 0.50 28.03
C SER A 158 3.07 -0.75 27.18
N ILE A 159 3.17 -0.58 25.86
CA ILE A 159 3.39 -1.68 24.92
C ILE A 159 4.60 -2.49 25.38
N LEU A 160 4.38 -3.78 25.64
CA LEU A 160 5.36 -4.73 26.18
C LEU A 160 6.10 -4.23 27.44
N GLY A 161 5.40 -3.47 28.30
CA GLY A 161 5.95 -2.92 29.54
C GLY A 161 6.82 -1.67 29.36
N SER A 162 6.86 -1.08 28.16
CA SER A 162 7.63 0.14 27.89
C SER A 162 6.89 1.42 28.28
N SER A 163 7.51 2.57 28.05
CA SER A 163 6.86 3.89 28.19
C SER A 163 6.07 4.31 26.94
N PHE A 164 6.09 3.51 25.87
CA PHE A 164 5.40 3.83 24.63
C PHE A 164 3.96 3.29 24.64
N ASN A 165 3.01 4.16 24.28
CA ASN A 165 1.60 3.85 24.16
C ASN A 165 1.19 4.00 22.71
N PHE A 166 0.45 3.04 22.17
CA PHE A 166 -0.12 3.17 20.83
C PHE A 166 -1.41 2.37 20.72
N ASP A 167 -2.45 3.05 20.24
CA ASP A 167 -3.79 2.50 20.08
C ASP A 167 -4.21 2.63 18.61
N ILE A 168 -5.02 1.69 18.12
CA ILE A 168 -5.52 1.67 16.74
C ILE A 168 -7.05 1.56 16.75
N GLU A 169 -7.70 2.40 15.95
CA GLU A 169 -9.14 2.31 15.66
C GLU A 169 -9.41 2.04 14.18
N ILE A 170 -10.43 1.24 13.90
CA ILE A 170 -10.93 1.06 12.53
C ILE A 170 -11.96 2.16 12.22
N LYS A 171 -11.81 2.79 11.05
CA LYS A 171 -12.84 3.65 10.46
C LYS A 171 -13.34 2.97 9.19
N LYS A 172 -14.59 2.53 9.22
CA LYS A 172 -15.24 1.90 8.08
C LYS A 172 -15.68 2.99 7.09
N GLY A 173 -15.18 2.90 5.86
CA GLY A 173 -15.61 3.74 4.74
C GLY A 173 -17.01 3.40 4.25
N ALA A 174 -17.56 4.26 3.40
CA ALA A 174 -18.93 4.16 2.89
C ALA A 174 -19.00 3.98 1.35
N GLY A 175 -17.93 3.46 0.74
CA GLY A 175 -17.89 3.12 -0.69
C GLY A 175 -17.73 4.33 -1.62
N SER A 176 -16.76 5.20 -1.34
CA SER A 176 -16.41 6.32 -2.23
C SER A 176 -14.93 6.25 -2.58
N TYR A 177 -14.62 6.09 -3.87
CA TYR A 177 -13.25 6.01 -4.39
C TYR A 177 -12.40 7.23 -4.03
N VAL A 178 -13.01 8.42 -3.98
CA VAL A 178 -12.29 9.66 -3.65
C VAL A 178 -11.78 9.64 -2.20
N CYS A 179 -12.37 8.84 -1.31
CA CYS A 179 -11.84 8.65 0.03
C CYS A 179 -10.48 7.91 0.06
N GLY A 180 -10.00 7.40 -1.07
CA GLY A 180 -8.62 6.94 -1.23
C GLY A 180 -7.60 8.08 -1.34
N GLU A 181 -8.01 9.30 -1.66
CA GLU A 181 -7.15 10.49 -1.62
C GLU A 181 -6.89 10.89 -0.16
N GLU A 182 -5.62 11.15 0.20
CA GLU A 182 -5.19 11.27 1.60
C GLU A 182 -5.92 12.36 2.42
N THR A 183 -6.36 13.46 1.80
CA THR A 183 -7.09 14.53 2.50
C THR A 183 -8.60 14.32 2.52
N SER A 184 -9.16 13.76 1.46
CA SER A 184 -10.55 13.28 1.45
C SER A 184 -10.78 12.20 2.49
N LEU A 185 -9.83 11.28 2.64
CA LEU A 185 -9.81 10.26 3.68
C LEU A 185 -9.88 10.88 5.07
N ILE A 186 -9.04 11.89 5.33
CA ILE A 186 -9.04 12.61 6.61
C ILE A 186 -10.40 13.27 6.86
N GLU A 187 -10.98 13.95 5.88
CA GLU A 187 -12.33 14.54 6.03
C GLU A 187 -13.38 13.48 6.35
N SER A 188 -13.31 12.30 5.73
CA SER A 188 -14.20 11.19 6.03
C SER A 188 -14.02 10.63 7.44
N ILE A 189 -12.79 10.49 7.94
CA ILE A 189 -12.50 10.10 9.34
C ILE A 189 -13.12 11.11 10.32
N GLU A 190 -13.08 12.40 9.97
CA GLU A 190 -13.65 13.48 10.79
C GLU A 190 -15.18 13.56 10.74
N GLY A 191 -15.84 12.66 10.00
CA GLY A 191 -17.30 12.63 9.86
C GLY A 191 -17.85 13.67 8.87
N LYS A 192 -16.99 14.24 8.02
CA LYS A 192 -17.37 15.19 6.97
C LYS A 192 -17.52 14.46 5.63
N ARG A 193 -17.99 15.20 4.62
CA ARG A 193 -17.97 14.73 3.23
C ARG A 193 -16.52 14.57 2.78
N GLY A 194 -16.20 13.50 2.04
CA GLY A 194 -14.86 13.19 1.51
C GLY A 194 -14.37 14.13 0.39
N ASN A 195 -14.54 15.44 0.57
CA ASN A 195 -14.03 16.45 -0.35
C ASN A 195 -12.56 16.73 -0.01
N PRO A 196 -11.63 16.72 -0.98
CA PRO A 196 -10.22 16.93 -0.68
C PRO A 196 -9.94 18.33 -0.12
N ARG A 197 -8.96 18.41 0.78
CA ARG A 197 -8.50 19.68 1.35
C ARG A 197 -7.55 20.37 0.39
N ILE A 198 -7.59 21.69 0.37
CA ILE A 198 -6.61 22.51 -0.34
C ILE A 198 -5.26 22.36 0.36
N LYS A 199 -4.21 22.03 -0.41
CA LYS A 199 -2.81 21.98 0.02
C LYS A 199 -2.10 23.22 -0.53
N PRO A 200 -1.21 23.89 0.23
CA PRO A 200 -0.91 23.70 1.66
C PRO A 200 -2.01 24.22 2.61
N PRO A 201 -2.04 23.79 3.90
CA PRO A 201 -1.06 22.95 4.59
C PRO A 201 -1.15 21.46 4.22
N TYR A 202 -0.01 20.76 4.28
CA TYR A 202 0.04 19.30 4.05
C TYR A 202 -0.39 18.53 5.31
N PRO A 203 -0.90 17.28 5.18
CA PRO A 203 -1.33 16.47 6.32
C PRO A 203 -0.26 16.26 7.39
N GLY A 204 1.02 16.19 6.97
CA GLY A 204 2.15 16.08 7.90
C GLY A 204 2.28 17.27 8.85
N GLN A 205 1.71 18.43 8.51
CA GLN A 205 1.64 19.63 9.37
C GLN A 205 0.28 19.76 10.05
N LYS A 206 -0.78 19.69 9.24
CA LYS A 206 -2.18 19.85 9.68
C LYS A 206 -3.06 18.84 8.93
N GLY A 207 -3.15 17.63 9.50
CA GLY A 207 -3.98 16.55 9.01
C GLY A 207 -5.22 16.37 9.88
N LEU A 208 -5.36 15.17 10.44
CA LEU A 208 -6.51 14.78 11.24
C LEU A 208 -6.71 15.69 12.45
N TRP A 209 -7.89 16.29 12.55
CA TRP A 209 -8.26 17.31 13.53
C TRP A 209 -7.24 18.46 13.65
N ASN A 210 -6.61 18.82 12.53
CA ASN A 210 -5.53 19.81 12.41
C ASN A 210 -4.22 19.45 13.12
N TYR A 211 -4.01 18.18 13.52
CA TYR A 211 -2.75 17.70 14.07
C TYR A 211 -1.85 17.05 12.99
N PRO A 212 -0.52 17.05 13.18
CA PRO A 212 0.42 16.36 12.31
C PRO A 212 0.02 14.89 12.10
N THR A 213 -0.16 14.49 10.85
CA THR A 213 -0.70 13.16 10.50
C THR A 213 0.10 12.53 9.37
N VAL A 214 0.55 11.30 9.58
CA VAL A 214 1.09 10.46 8.50
C VAL A 214 -0.03 9.64 7.91
N VAL A 215 -0.23 9.75 6.59
CA VAL A 215 -1.09 8.83 5.83
C VAL A 215 -0.20 7.94 4.95
N ASN A 216 -0.28 6.62 5.15
CA ASN A 216 0.43 5.62 4.35
C ASN A 216 -0.53 4.53 3.87
N ASN A 217 -0.27 4.01 2.67
CA ASN A 217 -0.99 2.87 2.10
C ASN A 217 -0.60 1.55 2.80
N VAL A 218 -1.51 0.59 2.82
CA VAL A 218 -1.34 -0.76 3.42
C VAL A 218 -0.02 -1.42 3.00
N GLU A 219 0.25 -1.56 1.70
CA GLU A 219 1.49 -2.16 1.19
C GLU A 219 2.74 -1.38 1.66
N THR A 220 2.64 -0.06 1.87
CA THR A 220 3.76 0.73 2.41
C THR A 220 4.05 0.35 3.86
N ILE A 221 3.01 0.23 4.68
CA ILE A 221 3.10 -0.15 6.09
C ILE A 221 3.63 -1.57 6.23
N ALA A 222 3.18 -2.49 5.37
CA ALA A 222 3.58 -3.89 5.41
C ALA A 222 5.10 -4.11 5.14
N ASN A 223 5.77 -3.14 4.51
CA ASN A 223 7.22 -3.19 4.30
C ASN A 223 8.02 -2.76 5.55
N VAL A 224 7.40 -2.07 6.52
CA VAL A 224 8.11 -1.40 7.62
C VAL A 224 8.83 -2.40 8.54
N ALA A 225 8.12 -3.40 9.05
CA ALA A 225 8.71 -4.38 9.97
C ALA A 225 9.85 -5.20 9.33
N PRO A 226 9.69 -5.76 8.11
CA PRO A 226 10.80 -6.43 7.42
C PRO A 226 12.03 -5.54 7.21
N ILE A 227 11.85 -4.26 6.85
CA ILE A 227 12.97 -3.32 6.69
C ILE A 227 13.67 -3.09 8.02
N LEU A 228 12.94 -2.92 9.12
CA LEU A 228 13.55 -2.69 10.44
C LEU A 228 14.30 -3.92 10.95
N LEU A 229 13.81 -5.13 10.64
CA LEU A 229 14.44 -6.39 11.06
C LEU A 229 15.72 -6.72 10.31
N ASN A 230 15.76 -6.44 9.00
CA ASN A 230 16.84 -6.89 8.13
C ASN A 230 17.75 -5.75 7.63
N GLY A 231 17.34 -4.49 7.85
CA GLY A 231 18.10 -3.30 7.51
C GLY A 231 17.79 -2.73 6.11
N ALA A 232 18.26 -1.50 5.90
CA ALA A 232 18.06 -0.76 4.66
C ALA A 232 18.74 -1.42 3.44
N ASP A 233 19.96 -1.96 3.61
CA ASP A 233 20.71 -2.58 2.53
C ASP A 233 20.09 -3.90 2.07
N TRP A 234 19.52 -4.66 3.00
CA TRP A 234 18.71 -5.84 2.66
C TRP A 234 17.54 -5.44 1.75
N PHE A 235 16.81 -4.38 2.08
CA PHE A 235 15.68 -3.94 1.26
C PHE A 235 16.13 -3.44 -0.13
N LYS A 236 17.28 -2.76 -0.19
CA LYS A 236 17.90 -2.30 -1.45
C LYS A 236 18.47 -3.43 -2.31
N SER A 237 18.71 -4.61 -1.75
CA SER A 237 19.11 -5.78 -2.53
C SER A 237 17.99 -6.28 -3.46
N PHE A 238 16.76 -5.80 -3.25
CA PHE A 238 15.63 -6.02 -4.14
C PHE A 238 15.37 -4.78 -5.00
N GLY A 239 14.92 -5.02 -6.23
CA GLY A 239 14.51 -3.96 -7.14
C GLY A 239 15.68 -3.31 -7.87
N THR A 240 15.50 -2.07 -8.31
CA THR A 240 16.54 -1.28 -8.97
C THR A 240 17.14 -0.27 -8.00
N GLU A 241 18.31 0.28 -8.33
CA GLU A 241 18.98 1.31 -7.51
C GLU A 241 18.06 2.50 -7.18
N LYS A 242 17.24 2.92 -8.14
CA LYS A 242 16.32 4.06 -7.99
C LYS A 242 14.94 3.67 -7.44
N SER A 243 14.59 2.39 -7.48
CA SER A 243 13.33 1.85 -6.99
C SER A 243 13.58 0.57 -6.20
N PRO A 244 14.07 0.67 -4.96
CA PRO A 244 14.37 -0.49 -4.14
C PRO A 244 13.09 -1.20 -3.65
N GLY A 245 13.26 -2.47 -3.29
CA GLY A 245 12.23 -3.33 -2.76
C GLY A 245 11.42 -4.08 -3.82
N THR A 246 10.28 -4.59 -3.38
CA THR A 246 9.28 -5.28 -4.21
C THR A 246 8.02 -4.44 -4.36
N LYS A 247 7.20 -4.81 -5.36
CA LYS A 247 5.88 -4.29 -5.62
C LYS A 247 4.92 -5.46 -5.84
N ILE A 248 3.71 -5.33 -5.31
CA ILE A 248 2.61 -6.23 -5.63
C ILE A 248 1.92 -5.75 -6.91
N PHE A 249 1.87 -6.62 -7.92
CA PHE A 249 1.19 -6.40 -9.20
C PHE A 249 -0.10 -7.22 -9.26
N THR A 250 -1.19 -6.59 -9.71
CA THR A 250 -2.45 -7.29 -10.02
C THR A 250 -2.58 -7.45 -11.52
N LEU A 251 -2.67 -8.69 -12.00
CA LEU A 251 -2.75 -9.04 -13.40
C LEU A 251 -4.17 -9.49 -13.74
N ILE A 252 -4.85 -8.73 -14.59
CA ILE A 252 -6.27 -8.92 -14.93
C ILE A 252 -6.52 -8.74 -16.43
N GLY A 253 -7.75 -9.04 -16.87
CA GLY A 253 -8.17 -8.89 -18.26
C GLY A 253 -7.95 -10.15 -19.09
N ASN A 254 -7.59 -9.99 -20.36
CA ASN A 254 -7.40 -11.07 -21.34
C ASN A 254 -6.06 -11.79 -21.16
N VAL A 255 -5.82 -12.36 -19.99
CA VAL A 255 -4.64 -13.14 -19.63
C VAL A 255 -5.04 -14.59 -19.27
N LYS A 256 -4.19 -15.59 -19.52
CA LYS A 256 -4.53 -16.99 -19.22
C LYS A 256 -4.66 -17.23 -17.71
N ASN A 257 -3.73 -16.69 -16.93
CA ASN A 257 -3.67 -16.86 -15.48
C ASN A 257 -3.75 -15.48 -14.79
N PRO A 258 -4.95 -14.91 -14.58
CA PRO A 258 -5.09 -13.68 -13.82
C PRO A 258 -4.79 -13.93 -12.34
N GLY A 259 -4.33 -12.90 -11.63
CA GLY A 259 -4.00 -13.04 -10.22
C GLY A 259 -3.13 -11.92 -9.68
N VAL A 260 -2.39 -12.22 -8.62
CA VAL A 260 -1.49 -11.29 -7.96
C VAL A 260 -0.11 -11.90 -7.85
N VAL A 261 0.91 -11.08 -8.10
CA VAL A 261 2.31 -11.47 -7.94
C VAL A 261 3.08 -10.35 -7.26
N GLU A 262 3.94 -10.69 -6.30
CA GLU A 262 4.90 -9.75 -5.73
C GLU A 262 6.25 -9.95 -6.40
N LEU A 263 6.79 -8.90 -7.01
CA LEU A 263 8.03 -8.95 -7.77
C LEU A 263 8.93 -7.76 -7.43
N PRO A 264 10.26 -7.92 -7.53
CA PRO A 264 11.19 -6.80 -7.46
C PRO A 264 10.88 -5.76 -8.54
N PHE A 265 11.10 -4.48 -8.22
CA PHE A 265 11.09 -3.43 -9.24
C PHE A 265 12.10 -3.71 -10.36
N GLY A 266 11.82 -3.19 -11.56
CA GLY A 266 12.62 -3.44 -12.76
C GLY A 266 12.20 -4.68 -13.55
N ILE A 267 11.30 -5.52 -13.02
CA ILE A 267 10.60 -6.54 -13.79
C ILE A 267 9.91 -5.92 -15.01
N THR A 268 9.82 -6.63 -16.13
CA THR A 268 9.13 -6.15 -17.34
C THR A 268 7.68 -6.62 -17.42
N LEU A 269 6.84 -5.89 -18.16
CA LEU A 269 5.47 -6.33 -18.47
C LEU A 269 5.47 -7.64 -19.27
N ARG A 270 6.49 -7.88 -20.09
CA ARG A 270 6.67 -9.16 -20.79
C ARG A 270 6.78 -10.33 -19.81
N GLU A 271 7.62 -10.19 -18.79
CA GLU A 271 7.78 -11.23 -17.77
C GLU A 271 6.50 -11.42 -16.95
N ILE A 272 5.79 -10.34 -16.59
CA ILE A 272 4.52 -10.43 -15.87
C ILE A 272 3.45 -11.13 -16.72
N ILE A 273 3.20 -10.66 -17.94
CA ILE A 273 2.09 -11.12 -18.77
C ILE A 273 2.36 -12.51 -19.34
N PHE A 274 3.53 -12.73 -19.94
CA PHE A 274 3.86 -13.98 -20.63
C PHE A 274 4.55 -15.00 -19.73
N GLY A 275 5.27 -14.56 -18.70
CA GLY A 275 5.86 -15.43 -17.69
C GLY A 275 4.82 -15.87 -16.67
N PHE A 276 4.38 -14.97 -15.79
CA PHE A 276 3.44 -15.30 -14.71
C PHE A 276 2.01 -15.51 -15.21
N GLY A 277 1.54 -14.64 -16.11
CA GLY A 277 0.19 -14.72 -16.68
C GLY A 277 -0.01 -15.84 -17.70
N GLY A 278 1.06 -16.50 -18.15
CA GLY A 278 1.00 -17.53 -19.19
C GLY A 278 0.63 -17.01 -20.59
N GLY A 279 0.65 -15.69 -20.78
CA GLY A 279 0.31 -15.02 -22.04
C GLY A 279 -1.15 -14.59 -22.14
N ILE A 280 -1.54 -14.19 -23.35
CA ILE A 280 -2.89 -13.68 -23.65
C ILE A 280 -3.88 -14.83 -23.73
N SER A 281 -5.10 -14.64 -23.23
CA SER A 281 -6.18 -15.64 -23.30
C SER A 281 -6.43 -16.06 -24.76
N ASN A 282 -6.69 -17.36 -24.98
CA ASN A 282 -6.94 -17.94 -26.30
C ASN A 282 -5.84 -17.70 -27.35
N ASP A 283 -4.60 -17.41 -26.91
CA ASP A 283 -3.44 -17.15 -27.78
C ASP A 283 -3.66 -16.00 -28.78
N ARG A 284 -4.55 -15.06 -28.42
CA ARG A 284 -4.86 -13.87 -29.21
C ARG A 284 -3.72 -12.85 -29.18
N LYS A 285 -3.78 -11.88 -30.09
CA LYS A 285 -2.81 -10.78 -30.10
C LYS A 285 -3.12 -9.77 -28.99
N LEU A 286 -2.05 -9.31 -28.35
CA LEU A 286 -2.10 -8.17 -27.44
C LEU A 286 -2.49 -6.91 -28.23
N LYS A 287 -3.51 -6.19 -27.75
CA LYS A 287 -3.92 -4.90 -28.31
C LYS A 287 -3.42 -3.75 -27.47
N ALA A 288 -3.65 -3.82 -26.16
CA ALA A 288 -3.33 -2.75 -25.24
C ALA A 288 -3.13 -3.25 -23.81
N ILE A 289 -2.45 -2.44 -23.00
CA ILE A 289 -2.20 -2.66 -21.57
C ILE A 289 -2.58 -1.38 -20.84
N HIS A 290 -3.53 -1.43 -19.91
CA HIS A 290 -3.74 -0.33 -18.96
C HIS A 290 -2.91 -0.60 -17.71
N LEU A 291 -1.90 0.24 -17.48
CA LEU A 291 -0.99 0.15 -16.34
C LEU A 291 -1.30 1.25 -15.31
N GLY A 292 -1.40 0.86 -14.04
CA GLY A 292 -1.45 1.76 -12.89
C GLY A 292 -2.82 1.92 -12.20
N GLY A 293 -3.85 1.24 -12.70
CA GLY A 293 -5.24 1.42 -12.28
C GLY A 293 -6.05 2.16 -13.36
N ALA A 294 -7.33 2.44 -13.11
CA ALA A 294 -8.16 3.23 -14.02
C ALA A 294 -7.65 4.67 -14.23
N SER A 295 -6.93 5.23 -13.25
CA SER A 295 -6.25 6.53 -13.31
C SER A 295 -4.90 6.50 -14.04
N GLY A 296 -4.47 5.31 -14.48
CA GLY A 296 -3.22 5.07 -15.16
C GLY A 296 -3.24 5.45 -16.64
N ALA A 297 -2.36 4.81 -17.40
CA ALA A 297 -2.21 5.06 -18.83
C ALA A 297 -2.32 3.77 -19.64
N VAL A 298 -2.85 3.90 -20.86
CA VAL A 298 -3.05 2.79 -21.80
C VAL A 298 -1.92 2.79 -22.82
N TYR A 299 -1.22 1.67 -22.91
CA TYR A 299 -0.09 1.45 -23.81
C TYR A 299 -0.40 0.38 -24.84
N ASP A 300 0.31 0.41 -25.96
CA ASP A 300 0.42 -0.73 -26.86
C ASP A 300 1.56 -1.68 -26.42
N GLY A 301 1.93 -2.65 -27.27
CA GLY A 301 2.99 -3.60 -26.98
C GLY A 301 4.41 -3.00 -26.87
N SER A 302 4.62 -1.71 -27.18
CA SER A 302 5.95 -1.08 -27.17
C SER A 302 6.55 -0.94 -25.77
N ILE A 303 5.73 -0.96 -24.73
CA ILE A 303 6.16 -0.85 -23.32
C ILE A 303 6.56 -2.20 -22.71
N LEU A 304 6.37 -3.33 -23.42
CA LEU A 304 6.50 -4.68 -22.85
C LEU A 304 7.86 -4.94 -22.19
N ASP A 305 8.93 -4.40 -22.77
CA ASP A 305 10.31 -4.61 -22.33
C ASP A 305 10.87 -3.45 -21.50
N VAL A 306 10.04 -2.45 -21.18
CA VAL A 306 10.44 -1.35 -20.31
C VAL A 306 10.48 -1.86 -18.86
N PRO A 307 11.60 -1.67 -18.14
CA PRO A 307 11.67 -2.01 -16.72
C PRO A 307 10.60 -1.26 -15.92
N LEU A 308 9.83 -1.98 -15.11
CA LEU A 308 8.83 -1.39 -14.23
C LEU A 308 9.52 -0.80 -13.00
N ASP A 309 10.13 0.36 -13.19
CA ASP A 309 10.59 1.24 -12.13
C ASP A 309 9.98 2.65 -12.30
N TYR A 310 9.95 3.43 -11.23
CA TYR A 310 9.26 4.73 -11.23
C TYR A 310 9.83 5.73 -12.24
N ASP A 311 11.13 5.65 -12.55
CA ASP A 311 11.82 6.65 -13.35
C ASP A 311 11.80 6.26 -14.83
N ALA A 312 12.02 4.98 -15.15
CA ALA A 312 11.93 4.43 -16.50
C ALA A 312 10.53 4.59 -17.10
N LEU A 313 9.48 4.39 -16.29
CA LEU A 313 8.10 4.61 -16.73
C LEU A 313 7.79 6.09 -16.94
N LYS A 314 8.36 6.98 -16.12
CA LYS A 314 8.16 8.43 -16.27
C LYS A 314 8.70 8.94 -17.60
N GLU A 315 9.79 8.37 -18.10
CA GLU A 315 10.33 8.68 -19.45
C GLU A 315 9.39 8.27 -20.59
N LYS A 316 8.43 7.39 -20.31
CA LYS A 316 7.37 6.95 -21.24
C LYS A 316 6.02 7.61 -20.96
N GLU A 317 6.04 8.74 -20.24
CA GLU A 317 4.83 9.44 -19.75
C GLU A 317 3.91 8.54 -18.91
N GLY A 318 4.49 7.51 -18.32
CA GLY A 318 3.78 6.50 -17.56
C GLY A 318 3.91 6.60 -16.07
N MET A 319 2.93 6.00 -15.42
CA MET A 319 2.89 5.85 -13.99
C MET A 319 2.67 4.39 -13.64
N LEU A 320 3.46 3.88 -12.68
CA LEU A 320 3.25 2.54 -12.14
C LEU A 320 1.96 2.46 -11.32
N GLY A 321 1.53 3.59 -10.74
CA GLY A 321 0.32 3.70 -9.95
C GLY A 321 0.25 2.63 -8.85
N SER A 322 -0.90 1.98 -8.79
CA SER A 322 -1.21 0.91 -7.85
C SER A 322 -0.52 -0.43 -8.16
N GLY A 323 0.07 -0.58 -9.36
CA GLY A 323 0.60 -1.86 -9.86
C GLY A 323 -0.44 -2.74 -10.58
N ALA A 324 -1.63 -2.23 -10.89
CA ALA A 324 -2.60 -2.95 -11.72
C ALA A 324 -2.17 -3.00 -13.19
N VAL A 325 -2.28 -4.19 -13.78
CA VAL A 325 -1.96 -4.51 -15.17
C VAL A 325 -3.20 -5.14 -15.81
N LEU A 326 -3.99 -4.33 -16.52
CA LEU A 326 -5.13 -4.81 -17.30
C LEU A 326 -4.70 -5.09 -18.73
N VAL A 327 -4.71 -6.36 -19.11
CA VAL A 327 -4.37 -6.84 -20.45
C VAL A 327 -5.62 -6.84 -21.33
N MET A 328 -5.53 -6.25 -22.52
CA MET A 328 -6.60 -6.19 -23.51
C MET A 328 -6.15 -6.84 -24.82
N ASP A 329 -6.94 -7.79 -25.32
CA ASP A 329 -6.69 -8.49 -26.59
C ASP A 329 -7.26 -7.73 -27.81
N GLU A 330 -6.99 -8.25 -29.01
CA GLU A 330 -7.41 -7.64 -30.29
C GLU A 330 -8.93 -7.43 -30.43
N GLU A 331 -9.76 -8.21 -29.74
CA GLU A 331 -11.23 -8.09 -29.75
C GLU A 331 -11.77 -6.98 -28.84
N THR A 332 -10.94 -6.42 -27.96
CA THR A 332 -11.39 -5.40 -27.01
C THR A 332 -11.82 -4.12 -27.72
N ASP A 333 -13.07 -3.70 -27.55
CA ASP A 333 -13.57 -2.40 -28.04
C ASP A 333 -13.05 -1.27 -27.14
N MET A 334 -12.05 -0.54 -27.63
CA MET A 334 -11.41 0.56 -26.91
C MET A 334 -12.35 1.74 -26.64
N ARG A 335 -13.40 1.96 -27.45
CA ARG A 335 -14.38 3.03 -27.21
C ARG A 335 -15.30 2.65 -26.06
N LYS A 336 -15.77 1.40 -26.05
CA LYS A 336 -16.57 0.86 -24.94
C LYS A 336 -15.76 0.85 -23.64
N TYR A 337 -14.49 0.47 -23.72
CA TYR A 337 -13.57 0.51 -22.59
C TYR A 337 -13.41 1.93 -22.03
N LEU A 338 -13.03 2.91 -22.87
CA LEU A 338 -12.88 4.30 -22.45
C LEU A 338 -14.17 4.86 -21.86
N LYS A 339 -15.32 4.56 -22.46
CA LYS A 339 -16.63 4.96 -21.92
C LYS A 339 -16.84 4.42 -20.50
N ASN A 340 -16.50 3.16 -20.24
CA ASN A 340 -16.65 2.57 -18.91
C ASN A 340 -15.73 3.23 -17.87
N VAL A 341 -14.47 3.53 -18.23
CA VAL A 341 -13.54 4.26 -17.35
C VAL A 341 -14.04 5.66 -17.04
N LEU A 342 -14.57 6.38 -18.04
CA LEU A 342 -15.14 7.72 -17.85
C LEU A 342 -16.42 7.69 -16.99
N GLU A 343 -17.28 6.68 -17.17
CA GLU A 343 -18.47 6.48 -16.34
C GLU A 343 -18.10 6.21 -14.87
N PHE A 344 -17.03 5.45 -14.62
CA PHE A 344 -16.48 5.26 -13.28
C PHE A 344 -16.05 6.59 -12.65
N PHE A 345 -15.20 7.39 -13.31
CA PHE A 345 -14.77 8.68 -12.75
C PHE A 345 -15.91 9.69 -12.60
N LYS A 346 -16.91 9.65 -13.50
CA LYS A 346 -18.12 10.45 -13.36
C LYS A 346 -18.93 10.04 -12.12
N HIS A 347 -19.06 8.74 -11.85
CA HIS A 347 -19.75 8.22 -10.68
C HIS A 347 -19.03 8.61 -9.39
N GLU A 348 -17.71 8.52 -9.39
CA GLU A 348 -16.89 8.72 -8.20
C GLU A 348 -16.49 10.18 -7.93
N SER A 349 -16.80 11.11 -8.83
CA SER A 349 -16.49 12.53 -8.65
C SER A 349 -17.07 13.07 -7.33
N CYS A 350 -16.24 13.69 -6.48
CA CYS A 350 -16.70 14.34 -5.25
C CYS A 350 -17.55 15.60 -5.52
N GLY A 351 -17.51 16.11 -6.76
CA GLY A 351 -18.31 17.25 -7.20
C GLY A 351 -17.79 18.63 -6.74
N GLN A 352 -16.58 18.71 -6.17
CA GLN A 352 -15.99 19.96 -5.71
C GLN A 352 -15.56 20.88 -6.87
N CYS A 353 -14.91 20.34 -7.89
CA CYS A 353 -14.40 21.10 -9.02
C CYS A 353 -15.40 21.11 -10.19
N VAL A 354 -15.74 22.29 -10.70
CA VAL A 354 -16.61 22.47 -11.89
C VAL A 354 -16.18 21.59 -13.08
N PRO A 355 -14.90 21.58 -13.53
CA PRO A 355 -14.49 20.78 -14.69
C PRO A 355 -14.53 19.26 -14.46
N CYS A 356 -14.61 18.80 -13.21
CA CYS A 356 -14.69 17.37 -12.89
C CYS A 356 -16.15 16.92 -12.70
N ARG A 357 -17.04 17.81 -12.27
CA ARG A 357 -18.44 17.49 -11.97
C ARG A 357 -19.35 17.55 -13.20
N ILE A 358 -19.07 18.47 -14.12
CA ILE A 358 -19.83 18.71 -15.37
C ILE A 358 -19.10 18.01 -16.50
#